data_AF-A0A438AVS1-F1
#
_entry.id   AF-A0A438AVS1-F1
#
_cell.length_a   1.000
_cell.length_b   1.000
_cell.length_c   1.000
_cell.angle_alpha   90.00
_cell.angle_beta   90.00
_cell.angle_gamma   90.00
#
_symmetry.space_group_name_H-M   'P 1'
#
loop_
_entity.id
_entity.type
_entity.pdbx_description
1 polymer ?
#
loop_
_entity_poly.entity_id
_entity_poly.type
_entity_poly.pdbx_seq_one_letter_code
_entity_poly.pdbx_strand_id
1 'polypeptide(L)'
;MTPTRTGRKLLSWASEIDGGTLAQASETASMSFVYPHVALMPDAHLGKGAAVGTVIPTRGAVIPAAVGVDIGCGMIATRTQFDAGDVERARNAGRALHTLRTRIEAAIPLSPGHYNAATSLGEWFAKNKIAELEDRASAEGVDLSHSPRWRQQLGSLGGGNHFIELCLDEQDRVWLFLHSGSRGVGNKIAQKHIKIAQDRCRRWHIKLPNRDLAYLAEDTPEFGDYIRELRWAQRFAYLNRAEMMDRFAAVFGEWIGAPVREAERINCHHNYTEQEEHYGETVWLTRKGAVDAHEGVAAVIPGSMGTRSYVVVGKGSKSGLCSAPHGAGRRFSRSEARRRFTVGDLAERMRGIEYRHGAAWVDEIPDAYKDIDVVMDDAGDLVEVRHELRQIVNVKGT
;
A
#
# COMPACT_ATOMS: atom_id res chain seq x y z
N MET A 1 -22.27 0.95 -4.85
CA MET A 1 -23.15 -0.13 -5.35
C MET A 1 -23.72 -0.90 -4.14
N THR A 2 -24.84 -1.62 -4.21
CA THR A 2 -25.20 -2.52 -3.09
C THR A 2 -24.30 -3.75 -3.14
N PRO A 3 -23.60 -4.14 -2.05
CA PRO A 3 -22.74 -5.32 -2.07
C PRO A 3 -23.54 -6.58 -2.40
N THR A 4 -22.93 -7.47 -3.18
CA THR A 4 -23.48 -8.80 -3.43
C THR A 4 -23.07 -9.76 -2.31
N ARG A 5 -24.02 -10.58 -1.85
CA ARG A 5 -23.73 -11.62 -0.85
C ARG A 5 -23.28 -12.89 -1.54
N THR A 6 -21.99 -13.20 -1.47
CA THR A 6 -21.36 -14.34 -2.13
C THR A 6 -21.08 -15.46 -1.11
N GLY A 7 -22.13 -16.08 -0.57
CA GLY A 7 -22.02 -17.19 0.38
C GLY A 7 -22.26 -16.81 1.85
N ARG A 8 -21.71 -17.61 2.77
CA ARG A 8 -21.87 -17.42 4.23
C ARG A 8 -20.77 -16.48 4.72
N LYS A 9 -21.15 -15.33 5.31
CA LYS A 9 -20.24 -14.32 5.86
C LYS A 9 -19.27 -13.70 4.83
N LEU A 10 -19.70 -13.52 3.59
CA LEU A 10 -18.91 -12.85 2.55
C LEU A 10 -19.78 -11.84 1.78
N LEU A 11 -19.31 -10.59 1.73
CA LEU A 11 -19.88 -9.50 0.93
C LEU A 11 -18.86 -9.04 -0.11
N SER A 12 -19.30 -8.76 -1.33
CA SER A 12 -18.44 -8.31 -2.43
C SER A 12 -18.98 -7.04 -3.07
N TRP A 13 -18.10 -6.04 -3.20
CA TRP A 13 -18.32 -4.82 -4.00
C TRP A 13 -17.76 -4.93 -5.41
N ALA A 14 -16.93 -5.95 -5.70
CA ALA A 14 -16.37 -6.12 -7.03
C ALA A 14 -17.41 -6.60 -8.04
N SER A 15 -17.68 -5.80 -9.06
CA SER A 15 -18.42 -6.21 -10.27
C SER A 15 -17.58 -7.16 -11.14
N GLU A 16 -16.26 -6.98 -11.16
CA GLU A 16 -15.30 -7.84 -11.84
C GLU A 16 -14.47 -8.67 -10.84
N ILE A 17 -14.77 -9.96 -10.69
CA ILE A 17 -14.01 -10.86 -9.80
C ILE A 17 -13.93 -12.28 -10.36
N ASP A 18 -12.75 -12.89 -10.30
CA ASP A 18 -12.55 -14.26 -10.76
C ASP A 18 -12.92 -15.31 -9.70
N GLY A 19 -13.24 -16.52 -10.15
CA GLY A 19 -13.66 -17.62 -9.27
C GLY A 19 -12.59 -18.06 -8.26
N GLY A 20 -11.29 -17.91 -8.59
CA GLY A 20 -10.21 -18.22 -7.67
C GLY A 20 -10.16 -17.26 -6.49
N THR A 21 -10.31 -15.96 -6.76
CA THR A 21 -10.42 -14.93 -5.72
C THR A 21 -11.63 -15.18 -4.81
N LEU A 22 -12.81 -15.48 -5.39
CA LEU A 22 -14.00 -15.81 -4.61
C LEU A 22 -13.83 -17.07 -3.75
N ALA A 23 -13.17 -18.10 -4.27
CA ALA A 23 -12.87 -19.32 -3.51
C ALA A 23 -11.95 -19.03 -2.32
N GLN A 24 -10.86 -18.29 -2.53
CA GLN A 24 -9.92 -17.89 -1.48
C GLN A 24 -10.60 -17.04 -0.37
N ALA A 25 -11.48 -16.12 -0.77
CA ALA A 25 -12.25 -15.32 0.17
C ALA A 25 -13.28 -16.17 0.95
N SER A 26 -13.91 -17.14 0.27
CA SER A 26 -14.86 -18.07 0.90
C SER A 26 -14.19 -18.98 1.93
N GLU A 27 -12.97 -19.46 1.65
CA GLU A 27 -12.15 -20.20 2.62
C GLU A 27 -11.88 -19.35 3.86
N THR A 28 -11.47 -18.09 3.67
CA THR A 28 -11.26 -17.14 4.77
C THR A 28 -12.55 -16.93 5.57
N ALA A 29 -13.67 -16.68 4.90
CA ALA A 29 -14.97 -16.45 5.54
C ALA A 29 -15.52 -17.67 6.29
N SER A 30 -15.06 -18.88 5.95
CA SER A 30 -15.46 -20.12 6.60
C SER A 30 -14.86 -20.31 8.00
N MET A 31 -13.81 -19.53 8.34
CA MET A 31 -13.17 -19.59 9.65
C MET A 31 -14.16 -19.19 10.76
N SER A 32 -14.27 -20.02 11.81
CA SER A 32 -15.32 -19.89 12.83
C SER A 32 -15.29 -18.56 13.58
N PHE A 33 -14.09 -18.02 13.79
CA PHE A 33 -13.85 -16.77 14.50
C PHE A 33 -13.97 -15.51 13.63
N VAL A 34 -14.30 -15.64 12.34
CA VAL A 34 -14.61 -14.47 11.49
C VAL A 34 -15.97 -13.91 11.86
N TYR A 35 -16.04 -12.61 12.14
CA TYR A 35 -17.27 -11.91 12.49
C TYR A 35 -17.18 -10.41 12.19
N PRO A 36 -18.22 -9.78 11.63
CA PRO A 36 -19.48 -10.38 11.18
C PRO A 36 -19.35 -11.14 9.86
N HIS A 37 -18.52 -10.62 8.95
CA HIS A 37 -18.31 -11.12 7.61
C HIS A 37 -16.99 -10.60 7.05
N VAL A 38 -16.46 -11.29 6.04
CA VAL A 38 -15.40 -10.78 5.17
C VAL A 38 -16.00 -9.81 4.16
N ALA A 39 -15.32 -8.70 3.90
CA ALA A 39 -15.68 -7.76 2.84
C ALA A 39 -14.62 -7.77 1.73
N LEU A 40 -15.04 -7.99 0.48
CA LEU A 40 -14.21 -7.88 -0.71
C LEU A 40 -14.41 -6.51 -1.35
N MET A 41 -13.32 -5.77 -1.44
CA MET A 41 -13.24 -4.48 -2.12
C MET A 41 -13.27 -4.68 -3.65
N PRO A 42 -13.63 -3.65 -4.44
CA PRO A 42 -13.76 -3.79 -5.89
C PRO A 42 -12.49 -4.24 -6.63
N ASP A 43 -11.33 -3.92 -6.07
CA ASP A 43 -10.01 -4.26 -6.57
C ASP A 43 -9.54 -5.68 -6.20
N ALA A 44 -10.42 -6.48 -5.60
CA ALA A 44 -10.08 -7.80 -5.10
C ALA A 44 -9.52 -8.73 -6.19
N HIS A 45 -8.45 -9.44 -5.86
CA HIS A 45 -7.79 -10.40 -6.74
C HIS A 45 -6.97 -11.42 -5.93
N LEU A 46 -6.61 -12.52 -6.59
CA LEU A 46 -5.82 -13.61 -5.98
C LEU A 46 -4.54 -13.08 -5.34
N GLY A 47 -4.31 -13.48 -4.10
CA GLY A 47 -3.16 -13.06 -3.30
C GLY A 47 -2.42 -14.25 -2.68
N LYS A 48 -1.17 -14.02 -2.27
CA LYS A 48 -0.42 -14.97 -1.43
C LYS A 48 -0.90 -14.82 0.01
N GLY A 49 -1.40 -15.87 0.66
CA GLY A 49 -2.03 -15.76 1.97
C GLY A 49 -3.56 -15.72 1.84
N ALA A 50 -4.12 -14.54 2.11
CA ALA A 50 -5.48 -14.17 1.70
C ALA A 50 -5.52 -13.43 0.34
N ALA A 51 -6.71 -13.32 -0.25
CA ALA A 51 -6.95 -12.47 -1.42
C ALA A 51 -6.61 -11.00 -1.11
N VAL A 52 -6.05 -10.27 -2.07
CA VAL A 52 -5.85 -8.82 -1.97
C VAL A 52 -7.21 -8.14 -2.19
N GLY A 53 -7.43 -6.94 -1.64
CA GLY A 53 -8.73 -6.29 -1.63
C GLY A 53 -9.69 -6.92 -0.62
N THR A 54 -9.17 -7.48 0.47
CA THR A 54 -10.00 -8.20 1.46
C THR A 54 -9.86 -7.58 2.85
N VAL A 55 -11.00 -7.43 3.52
CA VAL A 55 -11.12 -7.00 4.91
C VAL A 55 -11.66 -8.15 5.74
N ILE A 56 -10.90 -8.54 6.76
CA ILE A 56 -11.08 -9.79 7.50
C ILE A 56 -11.16 -9.46 8.99
N PRO A 57 -12.38 -9.40 9.56
CA PRO A 57 -12.55 -9.19 10.99
C PRO A 57 -12.55 -10.53 11.73
N THR A 58 -11.74 -10.63 12.79
CA THR A 58 -11.58 -11.86 13.59
C THR A 58 -11.75 -11.60 15.08
N ARG A 59 -12.43 -12.51 15.77
CA ARG A 59 -12.55 -12.53 17.24
C ARG A 59 -11.42 -13.34 17.86
N GLY A 60 -10.69 -12.78 18.81
CA GLY A 60 -9.74 -13.56 19.61
C GLY A 60 -8.62 -14.23 18.82
N ALA A 61 -8.33 -13.76 17.60
CA ALA A 61 -7.31 -14.36 16.74
C ALA A 61 -6.84 -13.37 15.68
N VAL A 62 -5.63 -13.58 15.16
CA VAL A 62 -5.09 -12.89 13.98
C VAL A 62 -4.43 -13.89 13.04
N ILE A 63 -4.49 -13.62 11.73
CA ILE A 63 -3.93 -14.48 10.68
C ILE A 63 -2.74 -13.75 10.05
N PRO A 64 -1.48 -14.03 10.44
CA PRO A 64 -0.34 -13.27 9.94
C PRO A 64 -0.19 -13.24 8.41
N ALA A 65 -0.49 -14.35 7.73
CA ALA A 65 -0.42 -14.41 6.27
C ALA A 65 -1.54 -13.61 5.56
N ALA A 66 -2.62 -13.28 6.29
CA ALA A 66 -3.68 -12.45 5.78
C ALA A 66 -3.26 -10.98 5.67
N VAL A 67 -2.39 -10.46 6.55
CA VAL A 67 -1.82 -9.10 6.37
C VAL A 67 -0.93 -9.03 5.13
N GLY A 68 -0.22 -10.12 4.83
CA GLY A 68 0.76 -10.19 3.76
C GLY A 68 2.18 -9.88 4.24
N VAL A 69 3.11 -9.87 3.29
CA VAL A 69 4.55 -9.83 3.57
C VAL A 69 5.16 -8.43 3.50
N ASP A 70 4.35 -7.41 3.27
CA ASP A 70 4.75 -6.00 3.31
C ASP A 70 3.82 -5.27 4.29
N ILE A 71 4.09 -5.46 5.58
CA ILE A 71 3.31 -4.89 6.67
C ILE A 71 3.34 -3.37 6.56
N GLY A 72 2.20 -2.72 6.74
CA GLY A 72 2.09 -1.27 6.65
C GLY A 72 2.34 -0.70 5.26
N CYS A 73 2.39 -1.52 4.19
CA CYS A 73 2.34 -1.00 2.81
C CYS A 73 1.19 0.00 2.67
N GLY A 74 1.42 1.08 1.94
CA GLY A 74 0.58 2.26 2.04
C GLY A 74 0.89 3.34 1.03
N MET A 75 0.04 4.35 1.01
CA MET A 75 0.15 5.53 0.16
C MET A 75 0.48 6.75 1.02
N ILE A 76 1.23 7.69 0.45
CA ILE A 76 1.34 9.04 0.99
C ILE A 76 1.25 10.05 -0.16
N ALA A 77 0.44 11.09 0.00
CA ALA A 77 0.32 12.17 -0.96
C ALA A 77 0.32 13.54 -0.27
N THR A 78 0.92 14.51 -0.92
CA THR A 78 1.02 15.91 -0.46
C THR A 78 0.57 16.84 -1.57
N ARG A 79 -0.43 17.69 -1.30
CA ARG A 79 -0.80 18.79 -2.19
C ARG A 79 0.09 19.99 -1.90
N THR A 80 0.66 20.57 -2.96
CA THR A 80 1.55 21.73 -2.85
C THR A 80 0.82 23.03 -3.16
N GLN A 81 1.51 24.16 -3.02
CA GLN A 81 1.04 25.47 -3.46
C GLN A 81 1.13 25.69 -4.98
N PHE A 82 1.77 24.80 -5.72
CA PHE A 82 2.09 24.99 -7.14
C PHE A 82 1.00 24.42 -8.05
N ASP A 83 0.95 24.92 -9.28
CA ASP A 83 0.05 24.45 -10.33
C ASP A 83 0.79 24.03 -11.62
N ALA A 84 0.05 23.54 -12.61
CA ALA A 84 0.58 23.16 -13.92
C ALA A 84 1.31 24.33 -14.60
N GLY A 85 0.87 25.56 -14.40
CA GLY A 85 1.52 26.76 -14.91
C GLY A 85 2.92 26.98 -14.31
N ASP A 86 3.11 26.71 -13.02
CA ASP A 86 4.44 26.71 -12.40
C ASP A 86 5.36 25.64 -13.00
N VAL A 87 4.82 24.44 -13.22
CA VAL A 87 5.56 23.33 -13.86
C VAL A 87 5.97 23.73 -15.28
N GLU A 88 5.07 24.30 -16.08
CA GLU A 88 5.37 24.77 -17.43
C GLU A 88 6.38 25.92 -17.45
N ARG A 89 6.30 26.86 -16.50
CA ARG A 89 7.32 27.92 -16.34
C ARG A 89 8.69 27.32 -16.05
N ALA A 90 8.78 26.32 -15.16
CA ALA A 90 10.03 25.64 -14.88
C ALA A 90 10.59 24.93 -16.14
N ARG A 91 9.73 24.24 -16.89
CA ARG A 91 10.09 23.58 -18.16
C ARG A 91 10.59 24.56 -19.21
N ASN A 92 9.89 25.69 -19.41
CA ASN A 92 10.27 26.75 -20.35
C ASN A 92 11.59 27.43 -19.94
N ALA A 93 11.92 27.44 -18.64
CA ALA A 93 13.22 27.86 -18.13
C ALA A 93 14.32 26.80 -18.27
N GLY A 94 14.11 25.74 -19.06
CA GLY A 94 15.10 24.69 -19.34
C GLY A 94 15.15 23.55 -18.32
N ARG A 95 14.21 23.49 -17.36
CA ARG A 95 14.17 22.42 -16.36
C ARG A 95 13.30 21.27 -16.85
N ALA A 96 13.91 20.30 -17.52
CA ALA A 96 13.19 19.14 -18.02
C ALA A 96 12.65 18.25 -16.88
N LEU A 97 11.50 17.61 -17.11
CA LEU A 97 10.95 16.60 -16.19
C LEU A 97 11.90 15.41 -16.02
N HIS A 98 12.67 15.07 -17.06
CA HIS A 98 13.71 14.06 -16.99
C HIS A 98 14.74 14.35 -15.88
N THR A 99 15.15 15.61 -15.74
CA THR A 99 16.08 16.04 -14.68
C THR A 99 15.44 15.92 -13.30
N LEU A 100 14.15 16.23 -13.17
CA LEU A 100 13.42 16.00 -11.92
C LEU A 100 13.40 14.51 -11.58
N ARG A 101 13.00 13.66 -12.53
CA ARG A 101 12.98 12.20 -12.37
C ARG A 101 14.32 11.68 -11.88
N THR A 102 15.42 11.97 -12.58
CA THR A 102 16.75 11.46 -12.20
C THR A 102 17.23 11.96 -10.83
N ARG A 103 16.86 13.18 -10.42
CA ARG A 103 17.16 13.69 -9.07
C ARG A 103 16.35 12.98 -7.99
N ILE A 104 15.08 12.65 -8.24
CA ILE A 104 14.27 11.83 -7.33
C ILE A 104 14.92 10.45 -7.17
N GLU A 105 15.30 9.81 -8.28
CA GLU A 105 15.95 8.50 -8.29
C GLU A 105 17.30 8.50 -7.55
N ALA A 106 18.02 9.62 -7.54
CA ALA A 106 19.26 9.79 -6.79
C ALA A 106 19.03 10.02 -5.29
N ALA A 107 17.98 10.77 -4.91
CA ALA A 107 17.67 11.10 -3.52
C ALA A 107 16.98 9.95 -2.75
N ILE A 108 16.25 9.10 -3.47
CA ILE A 108 15.46 8.01 -2.89
C ILE A 108 15.90 6.66 -3.48
N PRO A 109 16.54 5.77 -2.69
CA PRO A 109 16.96 4.47 -3.17
C PRO A 109 15.78 3.60 -3.66
N LEU A 110 15.89 3.07 -4.87
CA LEU A 110 14.76 2.48 -5.61
C LEU A 110 14.68 0.94 -5.53
N SER A 111 15.74 0.24 -5.13
CA SER A 111 15.82 -1.21 -5.25
C SER A 111 16.03 -1.96 -3.94
N PRO A 112 15.51 -3.19 -3.80
CA PRO A 112 15.89 -4.08 -2.72
C PRO A 112 17.42 -4.25 -2.65
N GLY A 113 17.99 -4.15 -1.45
CA GLY A 113 19.44 -4.26 -1.25
C GLY A 113 20.24 -2.99 -1.53
N HIS A 114 19.68 -2.02 -2.25
CA HIS A 114 20.23 -0.68 -2.44
C HIS A 114 19.61 0.26 -1.41
N TYR A 115 20.30 0.40 -0.28
CA TYR A 115 19.82 1.17 0.86
C TYR A 115 20.59 2.47 1.02
N ASN A 116 20.11 3.34 1.90
CA ASN A 116 20.85 4.54 2.28
C ASN A 116 22.24 4.17 2.81
N ALA A 117 23.25 4.93 2.43
CA ALA A 117 24.57 4.82 3.04
C ALA A 117 24.45 5.15 4.54
N ALA A 118 25.23 4.48 5.40
CA ALA A 118 25.18 4.75 6.84
C ALA A 118 25.50 6.22 7.16
N THR A 119 26.35 6.84 6.33
CA THR A 119 26.72 8.26 6.43
C THR A 119 25.56 9.22 6.11
N SER A 120 24.63 8.85 5.22
CA SER A 120 23.53 9.72 4.82
C SER A 120 22.31 9.69 5.75
N LEU A 121 22.33 8.81 6.78
CA LEU A 121 21.25 8.72 7.78
C LEU A 121 21.13 9.97 8.68
N GLY A 122 22.18 10.81 8.72
CA GLY A 122 22.18 12.08 9.44
C GLY A 122 21.84 13.31 8.60
N GLU A 123 21.82 13.19 7.28
CA GLU A 123 21.65 14.34 6.35
C GLU A 123 20.18 14.67 6.11
N TRP A 124 19.32 13.67 6.16
CA TRP A 124 17.88 13.81 6.00
C TRP A 124 17.15 13.73 7.35
N PHE A 125 15.84 14.02 7.35
CA PHE A 125 14.96 13.92 8.53
C PHE A 125 14.87 12.49 9.13
N ALA A 126 15.62 11.53 8.60
CA ALA A 126 15.72 10.15 9.04
C ALA A 126 16.23 10.02 10.48
N LYS A 127 17.15 10.86 10.97
CA LYS A 127 17.74 10.71 12.32
C LYS A 127 16.69 10.63 13.43
N ASN A 128 15.75 11.58 13.44
CA ASN A 128 14.69 11.62 14.47
C ASN A 128 13.72 10.44 14.30
N LYS A 129 13.41 10.08 13.05
CA LYS A 129 12.54 8.93 12.74
C LYS A 129 13.19 7.60 13.15
N ILE A 130 14.50 7.47 13.01
CA ILE A 130 15.27 6.29 13.47
C ILE A 130 15.25 6.22 14.99
N ALA A 131 15.54 7.33 15.68
CA ALA A 131 15.51 7.37 17.15
C ALA A 131 14.13 6.96 17.68
N GLU A 132 13.05 7.46 17.08
CA GLU A 132 11.68 7.06 17.44
C GLU A 132 11.46 5.54 17.31
N LEU A 133 11.96 4.94 16.23
CA LEU A 133 11.85 3.49 16.00
C LEU A 133 12.71 2.66 16.95
N GLU A 134 13.88 3.17 17.35
CA GLU A 134 14.77 2.56 18.34
C GLU A 134 14.14 2.59 19.73
N ASP A 135 13.64 3.75 20.15
CA ASP A 135 12.96 3.93 21.43
C ASP A 135 11.75 3.00 21.54
N ARG A 136 10.96 2.92 20.47
CA ARG A 136 9.83 2.00 20.39
C ARG A 136 10.25 0.54 20.45
N ALA A 137 11.29 0.15 19.71
CA ALA A 137 11.77 -1.23 19.73
C ALA A 137 12.26 -1.64 21.12
N SER A 138 12.95 -0.73 21.82
CA SER A 138 13.40 -0.93 23.20
C SER A 138 12.22 -1.04 24.17
N ALA A 139 11.27 -0.10 24.10
CA ALA A 139 10.12 -0.05 25.00
C ALA A 139 9.17 -1.26 24.85
N GLU A 140 8.98 -1.74 23.62
CA GLU A 140 8.07 -2.86 23.32
C GLU A 140 8.80 -4.22 23.23
N GLY A 141 10.12 -4.26 23.42
CA GLY A 141 10.91 -5.50 23.35
C GLY A 141 10.90 -6.16 21.96
N VAL A 142 10.95 -5.36 20.90
CA VAL A 142 10.95 -5.84 19.51
C VAL A 142 12.36 -6.21 19.07
N ASP A 143 12.59 -7.50 18.80
CA ASP A 143 13.88 -8.01 18.32
C ASP A 143 14.08 -7.78 16.82
N LEU A 144 15.00 -6.88 16.47
CA LEU A 144 15.36 -6.53 15.10
C LEU A 144 16.69 -7.17 14.64
N SER A 145 17.27 -8.09 15.41
CA SER A 145 18.55 -8.76 15.10
C SER A 145 18.53 -9.49 13.76
N HIS A 146 17.35 -9.99 13.36
CA HIS A 146 17.12 -10.63 12.07
C HIS A 146 17.18 -9.65 10.88
N SER A 147 17.12 -8.33 11.12
CA SER A 147 17.20 -7.28 10.10
C SER A 147 18.17 -6.15 10.52
N PRO A 148 19.48 -6.43 10.63
CA PRO A 148 20.45 -5.47 11.18
C PRO A 148 20.58 -4.18 10.36
N ARG A 149 20.22 -4.24 9.07
CA ARG A 149 20.22 -3.09 8.16
C ARG A 149 18.86 -2.37 8.05
N TRP A 150 17.99 -2.48 9.06
CA TRP A 150 16.68 -1.84 8.99
C TRP A 150 16.79 -0.30 8.95
N ARG A 151 17.79 0.29 9.62
CA ARG A 151 18.02 1.75 9.62
C ARG A 151 18.29 2.28 8.23
N GLN A 152 19.13 1.59 7.46
CA GLN A 152 19.46 1.94 6.09
C GLN A 152 18.27 1.81 5.12
N GLN A 153 17.30 0.95 5.45
CA GLN A 153 16.08 0.77 4.66
C GLN A 153 15.09 1.93 4.79
N LEU A 154 15.17 2.73 5.86
CA LEU A 154 14.28 3.87 6.07
C LEU A 154 14.57 4.95 5.02
N GLY A 155 13.52 5.49 4.39
CA GLY A 155 13.64 6.42 3.26
C GLY A 155 13.97 5.75 1.94
N SER A 156 13.57 4.48 1.74
CA SER A 156 13.77 3.75 0.47
C SER A 156 12.45 3.24 -0.11
N LEU A 157 12.36 3.26 -1.44
CA LEU A 157 11.14 2.91 -2.16
C LEU A 157 10.96 1.39 -2.25
N GLY A 158 11.98 0.73 -2.79
CA GLY A 158 11.96 -0.68 -3.16
C GLY A 158 11.25 -1.02 -4.44
N GLY A 159 11.36 -2.29 -4.84
CA GLY A 159 10.73 -2.82 -6.04
C GLY A 159 9.31 -3.35 -5.82
N GLY A 160 8.77 -3.99 -6.86
CA GLY A 160 7.39 -4.48 -6.89
C GLY A 160 6.43 -3.42 -7.42
N ASN A 161 5.30 -3.22 -6.74
CA ASN A 161 4.29 -2.23 -7.14
C ASN A 161 4.55 -0.83 -6.56
N HIS A 162 5.69 -0.61 -5.89
CA HIS A 162 6.05 0.68 -5.30
C HIS A 162 6.49 1.68 -6.36
N PHE A 163 6.10 2.94 -6.18
CA PHE A 163 6.36 4.03 -7.12
C PHE A 163 6.37 5.40 -6.43
N ILE A 164 6.85 6.40 -7.16
CA ILE A 164 6.75 7.83 -6.85
C ILE A 164 6.21 8.52 -8.10
N GLU A 165 5.24 9.42 -7.92
CA GLU A 165 4.57 10.15 -8.99
C GLU A 165 4.50 11.64 -8.68
N LEU A 166 4.75 12.46 -9.70
CA LEU A 166 4.33 13.86 -9.71
C LEU A 166 3.01 13.92 -10.47
N CYS A 167 1.96 14.42 -9.81
CA CYS A 167 0.62 14.47 -10.35
C CYS A 167 0.07 15.88 -10.43
N LEU A 168 -0.93 16.06 -11.30
CA LEU A 168 -1.79 17.22 -11.38
C LEU A 168 -3.21 16.78 -11.09
N ASP A 169 -3.95 17.55 -10.28
CA ASP A 169 -5.36 17.27 -10.01
C ASP A 169 -6.31 17.86 -11.06
N GLU A 170 -7.62 17.72 -10.84
CA GLU A 170 -8.67 18.25 -11.72
C GLU A 170 -8.65 19.79 -11.85
N GLN A 171 -7.94 20.48 -10.96
CA GLN A 171 -7.73 21.94 -10.95
C GLN A 171 -6.30 22.32 -11.33
N ASP A 172 -5.55 21.39 -11.92
CA ASP A 172 -4.15 21.57 -12.30
C ASP A 172 -3.21 21.86 -11.12
N ARG A 173 -3.59 21.54 -9.88
CA ARG A 173 -2.70 21.72 -8.72
C ARG A 173 -1.74 20.55 -8.63
N VAL A 174 -0.52 20.84 -8.19
CA VAL A 174 0.55 19.84 -8.09
C VAL A 174 0.42 19.01 -6.81
N TRP A 175 0.46 17.70 -7.00
CA TRP A 175 0.52 16.69 -5.95
C TRP A 175 1.81 15.88 -6.05
N LEU A 176 2.45 15.66 -4.90
CA LEU A 176 3.53 14.69 -4.73
C LEU A 176 2.89 13.41 -4.20
N PHE A 177 3.13 12.27 -4.84
CA PHE A 177 2.48 11.00 -4.48
C PHE A 177 3.50 9.86 -4.46
N LEU A 178 3.45 8.96 -3.48
CA LEU A 178 4.25 7.74 -3.50
C LEU A 178 3.58 6.57 -2.77
N HIS A 179 4.00 5.36 -3.16
CA HIS A 179 3.55 4.09 -2.62
C HIS A 179 4.75 3.28 -2.12
N SER A 180 4.77 2.94 -0.83
CA SER A 180 5.77 2.04 -0.25
C SER A 180 5.31 1.47 1.10
N GLY A 181 6.10 0.52 1.61
CA GLY A 181 5.83 -0.22 2.85
C GLY A 181 7.02 -0.35 3.78
N SER A 182 7.04 -1.46 4.53
CA SER A 182 8.00 -1.73 5.61
C SER A 182 9.29 -2.40 5.14
N ARG A 183 9.47 -2.52 3.82
CA ARG A 183 10.71 -2.99 3.20
C ARG A 183 11.07 -4.41 3.68
N GLY A 184 12.36 -4.72 3.70
CA GLY A 184 12.84 -6.04 4.09
C GLY A 184 12.64 -6.36 5.56
N VAL A 185 12.60 -5.36 6.45
CA VAL A 185 12.37 -5.60 7.88
C VAL A 185 10.96 -6.14 8.15
N GLY A 186 9.92 -5.50 7.61
CA GLY A 186 8.56 -6.01 7.78
C GLY A 186 8.31 -7.33 7.06
N ASN A 187 8.99 -7.58 5.93
CA ASN A 187 8.97 -8.89 5.28
C ASN A 187 9.46 -10.01 6.20
N LYS A 188 10.59 -9.79 6.89
CA LYS A 188 11.14 -10.79 7.81
C LYS A 188 10.26 -11.00 9.04
N ILE A 189 9.68 -9.93 9.59
CA ILE A 189 8.69 -10.01 10.68
C ILE A 189 7.48 -10.84 10.23
N ALA A 190 6.92 -10.56 9.05
CA ALA A 190 5.80 -11.33 8.51
C ALA A 190 6.16 -12.82 8.33
N GLN A 191 7.31 -13.14 7.72
CA GLN A 191 7.75 -14.53 7.53
C GLN A 191 7.93 -15.28 8.86
N LYS A 192 8.51 -14.62 9.88
CA LYS A 192 8.67 -15.17 11.23
C LYS A 192 7.32 -15.61 11.80
N HIS A 193 6.34 -14.72 11.84
CA HIS A 193 5.04 -14.99 12.47
C HIS A 193 4.13 -15.91 11.65
N ILE A 194 4.21 -15.85 10.31
CA ILE A 194 3.55 -16.84 9.45
C ILE A 194 4.05 -18.25 9.80
N LYS A 195 5.36 -18.44 9.91
CA LYS A 195 5.95 -19.73 10.26
C LYS A 195 5.51 -20.20 11.66
N ILE A 196 5.55 -19.30 12.65
CA ILE A 196 5.11 -19.60 14.02
C ILE A 196 3.65 -20.07 14.04
N ALA A 197 2.75 -19.36 13.35
CA ALA A 197 1.33 -19.72 13.27
C ALA A 197 1.13 -21.09 12.60
N GLN A 198 1.82 -21.34 11.47
CA GLN A 198 1.76 -22.62 10.76
C GLN A 198 2.27 -23.79 11.61
N ASP A 199 3.41 -23.60 12.30
CA ASP A 199 3.99 -24.61 13.17
C ASP A 199 3.10 -24.90 14.40
N ARG A 200 2.43 -23.88 14.96
CA ARG A 200 1.41 -24.06 16.02
C ARG A 200 0.22 -24.87 15.54
N CYS A 201 -0.43 -24.46 14.46
CA CYS A 201 -1.60 -25.16 13.92
C CYS A 201 -1.26 -26.62 13.59
N ARG A 202 -0.08 -26.87 13.03
CA ARG A 202 0.43 -28.22 12.77
C ARG A 202 0.60 -29.04 14.05
N ARG A 203 1.28 -28.50 15.06
CA ARG A 203 1.51 -29.20 16.35
C ARG A 203 0.22 -29.55 17.07
N TRP A 204 -0.82 -28.74 16.89
CA TRP A 204 -2.11 -28.89 17.56
C TRP A 204 -3.14 -29.63 16.69
N HIS A 205 -2.70 -30.16 15.53
CA HIS A 205 -3.55 -30.89 14.58
C HIS A 205 -4.80 -30.12 14.14
N ILE A 206 -4.70 -28.78 14.05
CA ILE A 206 -5.79 -27.92 13.61
C ILE A 206 -5.98 -28.11 12.10
N LYS A 207 -7.17 -28.55 11.70
CA LYS A 207 -7.55 -28.68 10.28
C LYS A 207 -7.97 -27.31 9.76
N LEU A 208 -7.20 -26.78 8.81
CA LEU A 208 -7.47 -25.53 8.14
C LEU A 208 -7.90 -25.80 6.69
N PRO A 209 -8.81 -24.99 6.11
CA PRO A 209 -9.10 -25.05 4.68
C PRO A 209 -7.84 -24.84 3.83
N ASN A 210 -6.96 -23.96 4.32
CA ASN A 210 -5.71 -23.59 3.68
C ASN A 210 -4.63 -23.34 4.75
N ARG A 211 -3.39 -23.78 4.48
CA ARG A 211 -2.26 -23.59 5.40
C ARG A 211 -1.98 -22.11 5.68
N ASP A 212 -2.29 -21.24 4.73
CA ASP A 212 -2.12 -19.80 4.86
C ASP A 212 -3.18 -19.15 5.77
N LEU A 213 -4.21 -19.88 6.21
CA LEU A 213 -5.15 -19.44 7.24
C LEU A 213 -4.71 -19.81 8.66
N ALA A 214 -3.45 -20.20 8.83
CA ALA A 214 -2.87 -20.43 10.15
C ALA A 214 -2.88 -19.13 10.96
N TYR A 215 -3.33 -19.24 12.21
CA TYR A 215 -3.63 -18.10 13.06
C TYR A 215 -2.92 -18.18 14.42
N LEU A 216 -2.83 -17.03 15.07
CA LEU A 216 -2.38 -16.88 16.45
C LEU A 216 -3.61 -16.48 17.28
N ALA A 217 -3.90 -17.23 18.33
CA ALA A 217 -5.00 -16.94 19.24
C ALA A 217 -4.61 -15.82 20.20
N GLU A 218 -5.54 -14.93 20.50
CA GLU A 218 -5.41 -13.93 21.56
C GLU A 218 -5.04 -14.60 22.90
N ASP A 219 -4.38 -13.85 23.78
CA ASP A 219 -3.82 -14.33 25.05
C ASP A 219 -2.68 -15.36 24.96
N THR A 220 -2.17 -15.67 23.76
CA THR A 220 -0.93 -16.43 23.61
C THR A 220 0.30 -15.51 23.57
N PRO A 221 1.47 -15.94 24.07
CA PRO A 221 2.70 -15.17 23.95
C PRO A 221 3.05 -14.83 22.49
N GLU A 222 2.85 -15.79 21.58
CA GLU A 222 3.13 -15.59 20.15
C GLU A 222 2.22 -14.53 19.52
N PHE A 223 0.96 -14.44 19.94
CA PHE A 223 0.07 -13.36 19.54
C PHE A 223 0.57 -12.01 20.02
N GLY A 224 0.93 -11.90 21.31
CA GLY A 224 1.48 -10.67 21.88
C GLY A 224 2.73 -10.21 21.15
N ASP A 225 3.64 -11.13 20.85
CA ASP A 225 4.86 -10.86 20.09
C ASP A 225 4.56 -10.37 18.67
N TYR A 226 3.62 -11.03 17.98
CA TYR A 226 3.19 -10.62 16.65
C TYR A 226 2.61 -9.20 16.64
N ILE A 227 1.70 -8.87 17.56
CA ILE A 227 1.06 -7.55 17.58
C ILE A 227 2.09 -6.43 17.83
N ARG A 228 3.07 -6.63 18.74
CA ARG A 228 4.13 -5.64 18.98
C ARG A 228 5.01 -5.44 17.73
N GLU A 229 5.49 -6.54 17.13
CA GLU A 229 6.33 -6.44 15.93
C GLU A 229 5.57 -5.93 14.69
N LEU A 230 4.29 -6.29 14.54
CA LEU A 230 3.39 -5.78 13.50
C LEU A 230 3.25 -4.26 13.61
N ARG A 231 2.91 -3.75 14.80
CA ARG A 231 2.74 -2.32 15.03
C ARG A 231 4.03 -1.54 14.85
N TRP A 232 5.17 -2.11 15.26
CA TRP A 232 6.48 -1.52 14.98
C TRP A 232 6.72 -1.42 13.46
N ALA A 233 6.44 -2.49 12.70
CA ALA A 233 6.60 -2.50 11.25
C ALA A 233 5.65 -1.53 10.54
N GLN A 234 4.39 -1.37 11.01
CA GLN A 234 3.47 -0.34 10.53
C GLN A 234 4.06 1.06 10.73
N ARG A 235 4.60 1.36 11.91
CA ARG A 235 5.22 2.67 12.17
C ARG A 235 6.47 2.89 11.35
N PHE A 236 7.30 1.87 11.17
CA PHE A 236 8.43 1.92 10.24
C PHE A 236 7.96 2.28 8.83
N ALA A 237 6.91 1.63 8.30
CA ALA A 237 6.38 1.91 6.97
C ALA A 237 5.82 3.34 6.86
N TYR A 238 5.11 3.81 7.88
CA TYR A 238 4.60 5.18 7.95
C TYR A 238 5.73 6.22 7.86
N LEU A 239 6.79 6.03 8.67
CA LEU A 239 7.96 6.90 8.72
C LEU A 239 8.83 6.77 7.46
N ASN A 240 8.90 5.58 6.85
CA ASN A 240 9.57 5.36 5.58
C ASN A 240 8.95 6.22 4.48
N ARG A 241 7.61 6.19 4.37
CA ARG A 241 6.86 7.04 3.43
C ARG A 241 7.02 8.53 3.73
N ALA A 242 6.93 8.93 4.99
CA ALA A 242 7.12 10.32 5.40
C ALA A 242 8.52 10.83 5.01
N GLU A 243 9.56 10.04 5.29
CA GLU A 243 10.94 10.36 4.93
C GLU A 243 11.14 10.51 3.41
N MET A 244 10.57 9.61 2.61
CA MET A 244 10.63 9.73 1.15
C MET A 244 9.86 10.94 0.63
N MET A 245 8.72 11.26 1.23
CA MET A 245 7.94 12.44 0.84
C MET A 245 8.72 13.73 1.13
N ASP A 246 9.40 13.81 2.28
CA ASP A 246 10.21 14.98 2.64
C ASP A 246 11.39 15.16 1.65
N ARG A 247 12.03 14.05 1.25
CA ARG A 247 13.07 14.04 0.20
C ARG A 247 12.52 14.50 -1.15
N PHE A 248 11.37 13.97 -1.54
CA PHE A 248 10.74 14.32 -2.81
C PHE A 248 10.34 15.80 -2.82
N ALA A 249 9.76 16.31 -1.74
CA ALA A 249 9.41 17.72 -1.60
C ALA A 249 10.64 18.64 -1.70
N ALA A 250 11.77 18.26 -1.10
CA ALA A 250 13.03 19.01 -1.22
C ALA A 250 13.54 19.03 -2.67
N VAL A 251 13.64 17.86 -3.30
CA VAL A 251 14.10 17.74 -4.71
C VAL A 251 13.18 18.50 -5.66
N PHE A 252 11.86 18.40 -5.48
CA PHE A 252 10.89 19.12 -6.28
C PHE A 252 10.98 20.63 -6.05
N GLY A 253 11.14 21.07 -4.80
CA GLY A 253 11.30 22.48 -4.44
C GLY A 253 12.54 23.11 -5.08
N GLU A 254 13.68 22.41 -5.05
CA GLU A 254 14.89 22.83 -5.75
C GLU A 254 14.70 22.89 -7.26
N TRP A 255 14.02 21.88 -7.83
CA TRP A 255 13.75 21.84 -9.26
C TRP A 255 12.82 22.99 -9.68
N ILE A 256 11.69 23.22 -9.01
CA ILE A 256 10.72 24.27 -9.35
C ILE A 256 11.25 25.68 -9.01
N GLY A 257 12.21 25.77 -8.10
CA GLY A 257 12.92 27.00 -7.72
C GLY A 257 12.34 27.72 -6.51
N ALA A 258 11.48 27.05 -5.73
CA ALA A 258 10.96 27.56 -4.46
C ALA A 258 10.60 26.39 -3.53
N PRO A 259 10.76 26.52 -2.19
CA PRO A 259 10.42 25.47 -1.25
C PRO A 259 8.95 25.04 -1.34
N VAL A 260 8.69 23.74 -1.19
CA VAL A 260 7.33 23.20 -1.11
C VAL A 260 6.68 23.62 0.20
N ARG A 261 5.44 24.13 0.11
CA ARG A 261 4.53 24.35 1.23
C ARG A 261 3.36 23.40 1.08
N GLU A 262 3.13 22.60 2.11
CA GLU A 262 2.09 21.57 2.09
C GLU A 262 0.74 22.17 2.46
N ALA A 263 -0.21 22.08 1.54
CA ALA A 263 -1.60 22.45 1.81
C ALA A 263 -2.38 21.29 2.45
N GLU A 264 -1.98 20.06 2.15
CA GLU A 264 -2.60 18.84 2.66
C GLU A 264 -1.59 17.69 2.57
N ARG A 265 -1.60 16.78 3.55
CA ARG A 265 -0.82 15.55 3.55
C ARG A 265 -1.68 14.38 4.03
N ILE A 266 -1.72 13.32 3.24
CA ILE A 266 -2.43 12.07 3.52
C ILE A 266 -1.40 10.96 3.61
N ASN A 267 -1.42 10.13 4.66
CA ASN A 267 -0.52 8.98 4.80
C ASN A 267 -1.31 7.79 5.36
N CYS A 268 -1.67 6.84 4.51
CA CYS A 268 -2.54 5.72 4.85
C CYS A 268 -1.88 4.36 4.60
N HIS A 269 -2.23 3.37 5.41
CA HIS A 269 -1.84 1.97 5.20
C HIS A 269 -2.92 1.22 4.40
N HIS A 270 -2.53 0.13 3.74
CA HIS A 270 -3.45 -0.82 3.11
C HIS A 270 -3.19 -2.30 3.43
N ASN A 271 -2.09 -2.61 4.12
CA ASN A 271 -1.77 -3.95 4.64
C ASN A 271 -1.48 -3.89 6.14
N TYR A 272 -2.47 -4.12 7.00
CA TYR A 272 -2.28 -4.01 8.45
C TYR A 272 -3.39 -4.72 9.23
N THR A 273 -3.24 -4.79 10.55
CA THR A 273 -4.29 -5.27 11.45
C THR A 273 -4.35 -4.37 12.66
N GLU A 274 -5.55 -3.90 12.99
CA GLU A 274 -5.80 -3.11 14.20
C GLU A 274 -7.05 -3.64 14.91
N GLN A 275 -7.21 -3.25 16.16
CA GLN A 275 -8.39 -3.57 16.95
C GLN A 275 -9.44 -2.49 16.72
N GLU A 276 -10.65 -2.89 16.32
CA GLU A 276 -11.75 -1.98 16.00
C GLU A 276 -13.08 -2.50 16.56
N GLU A 277 -14.05 -1.61 16.77
CA GLU A 277 -15.42 -2.01 17.14
C GLU A 277 -16.32 -2.09 15.92
N HIS A 278 -16.84 -3.29 15.64
CA HIS A 278 -17.74 -3.53 14.52
C HIS A 278 -18.92 -4.38 14.99
N TYR A 279 -20.14 -3.92 14.72
CA TYR A 279 -21.38 -4.64 15.05
C TYR A 279 -21.49 -5.04 16.53
N GLY A 280 -21.06 -4.13 17.42
CA GLY A 280 -21.17 -4.30 18.87
C GLY A 280 -20.10 -5.21 19.48
N GLU A 281 -19.06 -5.56 18.72
CA GLU A 281 -17.95 -6.37 19.22
C GLU A 281 -16.59 -5.78 18.85
N THR A 282 -15.63 -5.94 19.75
CA THR A 282 -14.23 -5.67 19.49
C THR A 282 -13.63 -6.80 18.65
N VAL A 283 -13.12 -6.47 17.47
CA VAL A 283 -12.51 -7.43 16.54
C VAL A 283 -11.12 -6.98 16.14
N TRP A 284 -10.27 -7.94 15.76
CA TRP A 284 -9.04 -7.65 15.04
C TRP A 284 -9.38 -7.55 13.56
N LEU A 285 -9.30 -6.33 13.01
CA LEU A 285 -9.64 -6.05 11.62
C LEU A 285 -8.36 -6.06 10.77
N THR A 286 -8.15 -7.13 10.02
CA THR A 286 -7.09 -7.20 9.03
C THR A 286 -7.55 -6.58 7.72
N ARG A 287 -6.82 -5.57 7.23
CA ARG A 287 -6.98 -5.05 5.87
C ARG A 287 -5.80 -5.50 5.02
N LYS A 288 -6.08 -6.15 3.88
CA LYS A 288 -5.08 -6.55 2.89
C LYS A 288 -5.43 -5.99 1.53
N GLY A 289 -4.67 -5.02 1.07
CA GLY A 289 -5.04 -4.21 -0.09
C GLY A 289 -6.38 -3.50 0.14
N ALA A 290 -6.61 -2.97 1.34
CA ALA A 290 -7.77 -2.15 1.63
C ALA A 290 -7.38 -1.02 2.58
N VAL A 291 -7.89 0.18 2.37
CA VAL A 291 -7.59 1.37 3.18
C VAL A 291 -8.68 1.62 4.23
N ASP A 292 -8.33 2.37 5.26
CA ASP A 292 -9.30 2.95 6.19
C ASP A 292 -10.26 3.89 5.44
N ALA A 293 -11.55 3.68 5.63
CA ALA A 293 -12.62 4.50 5.09
C ALA A 293 -13.70 4.78 6.16
N HIS A 294 -13.30 4.92 7.42
CA HIS A 294 -14.13 5.60 8.41
C HIS A 294 -14.58 6.98 7.88
N GLU A 295 -15.74 7.44 8.34
CA GLU A 295 -16.33 8.68 7.88
C GLU A 295 -15.35 9.86 8.02
N GLY A 296 -15.08 10.55 6.91
CA GLY A 296 -14.17 11.70 6.86
C GLY A 296 -12.67 11.36 6.84
N VAL A 297 -12.27 10.09 6.97
CA VAL A 297 -10.86 9.69 6.87
C VAL A 297 -10.41 9.77 5.41
N ALA A 298 -9.36 10.56 5.15
CA ALA A 298 -8.79 10.70 3.82
C ALA A 298 -7.84 9.55 3.47
N ALA A 299 -7.91 9.08 2.24
CA ALA A 299 -7.02 8.06 1.68
C ALA A 299 -6.67 8.38 0.22
N VAL A 300 -5.71 7.63 -0.33
CA VAL A 300 -5.33 7.72 -1.74
C VAL A 300 -5.50 6.34 -2.37
N ILE A 301 -6.16 6.26 -3.51
CA ILE A 301 -6.42 5.02 -4.25
C ILE A 301 -5.73 5.13 -5.62
N PRO A 302 -4.52 4.58 -5.78
CA PRO A 302 -3.84 4.57 -7.07
C PRO A 302 -4.49 3.69 -8.10
N GLY A 303 -4.46 4.13 -9.36
CA GLY A 303 -4.68 3.22 -10.48
C GLY A 303 -3.43 2.36 -10.73
N SER A 304 -2.84 2.58 -11.88
CA SER A 304 -1.65 1.91 -12.38
C SER A 304 -0.75 2.95 -13.04
N MET A 305 0.47 2.54 -13.42
CA MET A 305 1.36 3.44 -14.14
C MET A 305 0.76 3.75 -15.52
N GLY A 306 0.14 4.92 -15.66
CA GLY A 306 -0.48 5.41 -16.88
C GLY A 306 -1.97 5.76 -16.73
N THR A 307 -2.57 5.46 -15.58
CA THR A 307 -3.99 5.75 -15.30
C THR A 307 -4.17 6.75 -14.18
N ARG A 308 -5.42 7.13 -13.91
CA ARG A 308 -5.76 8.06 -12.84
C ARG A 308 -5.51 7.44 -11.46
N SER A 309 -5.23 8.29 -10.50
CA SER A 309 -5.25 7.99 -9.07
C SER A 309 -6.24 8.90 -8.38
N TYR A 310 -6.78 8.51 -7.23
CA TYR A 310 -7.87 9.24 -6.58
C TYR A 310 -7.50 9.61 -5.15
N VAL A 311 -7.77 10.85 -4.75
CA VAL A 311 -7.83 11.25 -3.34
C VAL A 311 -9.27 11.15 -2.91
N VAL A 312 -9.52 10.42 -1.83
CA VAL A 312 -10.87 10.07 -1.40
C VAL A 312 -11.06 10.34 0.10
N VAL A 313 -12.31 10.43 0.53
CA VAL A 313 -12.69 10.38 1.95
C VAL A 313 -13.67 9.24 2.19
N GLY A 314 -13.50 8.55 3.31
CA GLY A 314 -14.37 7.46 3.72
C GLY A 314 -15.78 7.91 4.02
N LYS A 315 -16.76 7.07 3.66
CA LYS A 315 -18.19 7.27 3.98
C LYS A 315 -18.64 6.50 5.23
N GLY A 316 -17.74 5.77 5.89
CA GLY A 316 -18.08 4.99 7.10
C GLY A 316 -19.02 3.82 6.84
N SER A 317 -18.96 3.19 5.66
CA SER A 317 -19.84 2.07 5.31
C SER A 317 -19.72 0.93 6.32
N LYS A 318 -20.78 0.72 7.11
CA LYS A 318 -20.82 -0.33 8.15
C LYS A 318 -20.66 -1.73 7.56
N SER A 319 -21.33 -2.01 6.43
CA SER A 319 -21.18 -3.28 5.73
C SER A 319 -19.79 -3.46 5.12
N GLY A 320 -19.16 -2.37 4.67
CA GLY A 320 -17.78 -2.36 4.20
C GLY A 320 -16.75 -2.39 5.33
N LEU A 321 -17.18 -2.46 6.60
CA LEU A 321 -16.32 -2.41 7.79
C LEU A 321 -15.40 -1.18 7.75
N CYS A 322 -15.97 -0.02 7.38
CA CYS A 322 -15.25 1.25 7.26
C CYS A 322 -13.96 1.11 6.45
N SER A 323 -14.05 0.44 5.30
CA SER A 323 -12.90 0.16 4.43
C SER A 323 -13.22 0.39 2.96
N ALA A 324 -12.17 0.62 2.18
CA ALA A 324 -12.24 0.92 0.75
C ALA A 324 -11.12 0.23 -0.04
N PRO A 325 -11.22 0.12 -1.38
CA PRO A 325 -10.14 -0.42 -2.21
C PRO A 325 -8.84 0.37 -2.03
N HIS A 326 -7.72 -0.30 -2.27
CA HIS A 326 -6.39 0.33 -2.21
C HIS A 326 -5.81 0.68 -3.57
N GLY A 327 -6.38 0.18 -4.66
CA GLY A 327 -5.95 0.54 -6.01
C GLY A 327 -6.78 -0.12 -7.10
N ALA A 328 -6.24 -0.29 -8.31
CA ALA A 328 -6.97 -0.92 -9.41
C ALA A 328 -7.09 -2.45 -9.30
N GLY A 329 -6.15 -3.12 -8.63
CA GLY A 329 -6.08 -4.58 -8.57
C GLY A 329 -5.61 -5.21 -9.89
N ARG A 330 -4.84 -6.30 -9.81
CA ARG A 330 -4.26 -6.93 -11.01
C ARG A 330 -5.28 -7.81 -11.71
N ARG A 331 -5.40 -7.66 -13.04
CA ARG A 331 -6.15 -8.56 -13.92
C ARG A 331 -5.27 -9.73 -14.39
N PHE A 332 -3.97 -9.49 -14.61
CA PHE A 332 -3.01 -10.51 -15.03
C PHE A 332 -1.84 -10.65 -14.05
N SER A 333 -1.34 -11.87 -13.92
CA SER A 333 -0.07 -12.12 -13.22
C SER A 333 1.07 -11.39 -13.94
N ARG A 334 2.17 -11.12 -13.24
CA ARG A 334 3.34 -10.45 -13.84
C ARG A 334 3.93 -11.23 -15.02
N SER A 335 3.99 -12.56 -14.90
CA SER A 335 4.48 -13.43 -15.98
C SER A 335 3.56 -13.39 -17.19
N GLU A 336 2.25 -13.37 -16.98
CA GLU A 336 1.28 -13.31 -18.06
C GLU A 336 1.27 -11.94 -18.74
N ALA A 337 1.39 -10.84 -17.98
CA ALA A 337 1.51 -9.50 -18.53
C ALA A 337 2.75 -9.36 -19.44
N ARG A 338 3.91 -9.88 -19.03
CA ARG A 338 5.14 -9.90 -19.86
C ARG A 338 5.02 -10.71 -21.14
N ARG A 339 4.11 -11.70 -21.18
CA ARG A 339 3.85 -12.51 -22.35
C ARG A 339 2.89 -11.82 -23.33
N ARG A 340 1.99 -10.99 -22.82
CA ARG A 340 0.91 -10.34 -23.60
C ARG A 340 1.30 -9.01 -24.19
N PHE A 341 2.08 -8.22 -23.46
CA PHE A 341 2.35 -6.83 -23.80
C PHE A 341 3.82 -6.60 -24.14
N THR A 342 4.07 -5.52 -24.87
CA THR A 342 5.38 -5.10 -25.34
C THR A 342 5.80 -3.77 -24.73
N VAL A 343 7.07 -3.41 -24.94
CA VAL A 343 7.58 -2.08 -24.57
C VAL A 343 6.88 -0.97 -25.38
N GLY A 344 6.48 -1.26 -26.62
CA GLY A 344 5.73 -0.33 -27.46
C GLY A 344 4.34 -0.03 -26.91
N ASP A 345 3.63 -1.06 -26.47
CA ASP A 345 2.30 -0.90 -25.83
C ASP A 345 2.41 -0.03 -24.57
N LEU A 346 3.43 -0.28 -23.75
CA LEU A 346 3.68 0.53 -22.57
C LEU A 346 4.01 1.99 -22.92
N ALA A 347 4.82 2.21 -23.95
CA ALA A 347 5.17 3.56 -24.40
C ALA A 347 3.95 4.34 -24.90
N GLU A 348 3.01 3.66 -25.57
CA GLU A 348 1.74 4.27 -25.97
C GLU A 348 0.92 4.70 -24.75
N ARG A 349 0.78 3.81 -23.76
CA ARG A 349 0.04 4.10 -22.52
C ARG A 349 0.67 5.20 -21.66
N MET A 350 1.98 5.40 -21.78
CA MET A 350 2.74 6.39 -21.02
C MET A 350 2.98 7.70 -21.78
N ARG A 351 2.30 7.90 -22.91
CA ARG A 351 2.43 9.12 -23.72
C ARG A 351 2.14 10.37 -22.88
N GLY A 352 3.10 11.31 -22.87
CA GLY A 352 3.00 12.55 -22.11
C GLY A 352 3.44 12.46 -20.65
N ILE A 353 3.89 11.29 -20.19
CA ILE A 353 4.39 11.07 -18.83
C ILE A 353 5.91 10.79 -18.91
N GLU A 354 6.72 11.51 -18.13
CA GLU A 354 8.15 11.20 -18.00
C GLU A 354 8.33 9.96 -17.13
N TYR A 355 8.97 8.92 -17.67
CA TYR A 355 9.25 7.67 -16.95
C TYR A 355 10.53 7.02 -17.48
N ARG A 356 11.03 6.02 -16.75
CA ARG A 356 12.17 5.22 -17.24
C ARG A 356 11.68 4.18 -18.25
N HIS A 357 12.09 4.28 -19.51
CA HIS A 357 11.78 3.25 -20.51
C HIS A 357 12.50 1.92 -20.22
N GLY A 358 11.85 0.80 -20.51
CA GLY A 358 12.48 -0.52 -20.42
C GLY A 358 11.50 -1.68 -20.30
N ALA A 359 11.97 -2.88 -20.69
CA ALA A 359 11.19 -4.12 -20.60
C ALA A 359 10.86 -4.53 -19.15
N ALA A 360 11.63 -4.04 -18.17
CA ALA A 360 11.43 -4.30 -16.75
C ALA A 360 10.06 -3.80 -16.22
N TRP A 361 9.40 -2.90 -16.95
CA TRP A 361 8.17 -2.24 -16.53
C TRP A 361 6.92 -2.76 -17.24
N VAL A 362 7.07 -3.69 -18.19
CA VAL A 362 5.97 -4.19 -19.02
C VAL A 362 4.92 -4.92 -18.19
N ASP A 363 5.29 -5.58 -17.08
CA ASP A 363 4.31 -6.18 -16.17
C ASP A 363 3.48 -5.18 -15.36
N GLU A 364 3.81 -3.90 -15.44
CA GLU A 364 3.14 -2.80 -14.74
C GLU A 364 2.33 -1.89 -15.69
N ILE A 365 2.17 -2.29 -16.97
CA ILE A 365 1.32 -1.61 -17.95
C ILE A 365 -0.14 -1.50 -17.43
N PRO A 366 -0.87 -0.41 -17.73
CA PRO A 366 -2.26 -0.25 -17.33
C PRO A 366 -3.16 -1.44 -17.63
N ASP A 367 -3.00 -2.04 -18.79
CA ASP A 367 -3.78 -3.19 -19.27
C ASP A 367 -3.58 -4.47 -18.44
N ALA A 368 -2.57 -4.50 -17.55
CA ALA A 368 -2.37 -5.58 -16.59
C ALA A 368 -3.26 -5.47 -15.34
N TYR A 369 -3.94 -4.34 -15.16
CA TYR A 369 -4.81 -4.02 -14.04
C TYR A 369 -6.28 -4.01 -14.47
N LYS A 370 -7.20 -4.02 -13.49
CA LYS A 370 -8.60 -3.69 -13.77
C LYS A 370 -8.71 -2.22 -14.12
N ASP A 371 -9.83 -1.83 -14.73
CA ASP A 371 -10.10 -0.42 -14.94
C ASP A 371 -10.35 0.27 -13.59
N ILE A 372 -9.53 1.27 -13.28
CA ILE A 372 -9.64 1.99 -12.00
C ILE A 372 -10.97 2.75 -11.91
N ASP A 373 -11.53 3.20 -13.03
CA ASP A 373 -12.79 3.94 -13.03
C ASP A 373 -13.95 3.02 -12.63
N VAL A 374 -13.94 1.76 -13.09
CA VAL A 374 -14.91 0.72 -12.66
C VAL A 374 -14.75 0.40 -11.17
N VAL A 375 -13.51 0.28 -10.67
CA VAL A 375 -13.24 0.07 -9.24
C VAL A 375 -13.80 1.21 -8.40
N MET A 376 -13.65 2.45 -8.86
CA MET A 376 -14.14 3.63 -8.16
C MET A 376 -15.67 3.76 -8.21
N ASP A 377 -16.30 3.42 -9.33
CA ASP A 377 -17.76 3.36 -9.46
C ASP A 377 -18.37 2.32 -8.50
N ASP A 378 -17.78 1.13 -8.45
CA ASP A 378 -18.16 0.07 -7.52
C ASP A 378 -18.00 0.52 -6.05
N ALA A 379 -16.94 1.29 -5.75
CA ALA A 379 -16.63 1.83 -4.43
C ALA A 379 -17.49 3.06 -4.04
N GLY A 380 -18.43 3.49 -4.88
CA GLY A 380 -19.18 4.73 -4.68
C GLY A 380 -19.97 4.83 -3.36
N ASP A 381 -20.27 3.72 -2.69
CA ASP A 381 -20.88 3.69 -1.34
C ASP A 381 -19.86 3.58 -0.19
N LEU A 382 -18.59 3.29 -0.50
CA LEU A 382 -17.49 3.19 0.46
C LEU A 382 -16.77 4.52 0.65
N VAL A 383 -16.61 5.29 -0.43
CA VAL A 383 -15.84 6.53 -0.44
C VAL A 383 -16.50 7.63 -1.29
N GLU A 384 -16.10 8.87 -1.02
CA GLU A 384 -16.33 10.03 -1.87
C GLU A 384 -15.01 10.47 -2.52
N VAL A 385 -15.02 10.70 -3.82
CA VAL A 385 -13.86 11.23 -4.54
C VAL A 385 -13.75 12.73 -4.29
N ARG A 386 -12.59 13.15 -3.77
CA ARG A 386 -12.26 14.58 -3.58
C ARG A 386 -11.43 15.14 -4.72
N HIS A 387 -10.45 14.38 -5.20
CA HIS A 387 -9.57 14.79 -6.30
C HIS A 387 -9.25 13.63 -7.23
N GLU A 388 -9.14 13.93 -8.52
CA GLU A 388 -8.63 13.03 -9.53
C GLU A 388 -7.23 13.45 -9.92
N LEU A 389 -6.26 12.53 -9.82
CA LEU A 389 -4.85 12.80 -10.07
C LEU A 389 -4.44 12.17 -11.40
N ARG A 390 -3.83 12.99 -12.28
CA ARG A 390 -3.11 12.53 -13.46
C ARG A 390 -1.61 12.68 -13.24
N GLN A 391 -0.86 11.61 -13.46
CA GLN A 391 0.60 11.68 -13.37
C GLN A 391 1.22 12.41 -14.58
N ILE A 392 2.33 13.09 -14.33
CA ILE A 392 3.21 13.70 -15.35
C ILE A 392 4.66 13.22 -15.22
N VAL A 393 5.04 12.68 -14.06
CA VAL A 393 6.31 11.95 -13.85
C VAL A 393 6.00 10.67 -13.10
N ASN A 394 6.60 9.55 -13.50
CA ASN A 394 6.55 8.28 -12.81
C ASN A 394 7.96 7.73 -12.56
N VAL A 395 8.22 7.32 -11.32
CA VAL A 395 9.44 6.62 -10.89
C VAL A 395 9.03 5.29 -10.28
N LYS A 396 9.52 4.19 -10.84
CA LYS A 396 9.32 2.82 -10.31
C LYS A 396 10.58 2.29 -9.66
N GLY A 397 10.40 1.46 -8.64
CA GLY A 397 11.49 0.73 -8.03
C GLY A 397 12.02 -0.39 -8.93
N THR A 398 13.33 -0.44 -9.14
CA THR A 398 14.01 -1.45 -9.98
C THR A 398 14.20 -2.79 -9.28
#